data_AF-A0A9P0EVJ3-F1
#
_entry.id   AF-A0A9P0EVJ3-F1
#
_cell.length_a   1.000
_cell.length_b   1.000
_cell.length_c   1.000
_cell.angle_alpha   90.00
_cell.angle_beta   90.00
_cell.angle_gamma   90.00
#
_symmetry.space_group_name_H-M   'P 1'
#
loop_
_entity.id
_entity.type
_entity.pdbx_description
1 polymer ?
#
loop_
_entity_poly.entity_id
_entity_poly.type
_entity_poly.pdbx_seq_one_letter_code
_entity_poly.pdbx_strand_id
1 'polypeptide(L)'
;MIEWARWMVLGLSVVASVATPAINEIRPNKPNKPGRFLSLPVPQKCSQRPKEFFYRGHNYFYSGHLPQYRNTKLDWLDARNICREYCMDLVSMETQEENNMIFRLIQQNDVPYIWTSGRLCDFKGCENRRDLEPKSLFGWFWSATRVKMAPTNQIPQGWGYNAWSQSGHKKVPQPDNAEFDINRTNESCLSVLNNVYNDGIAWHDVACYHEKPFVCEDSEELLNYVASTNAGIQL
;
A
#
# COMPACT_ATOMS: atom_id res chain seq x y z
N MET A 1 -10.57 61.28 -36.73
CA MET A 1 -11.96 61.08 -36.33
C MET A 1 -12.26 59.59 -36.47
N ILE A 2 -12.38 58.91 -35.33
CA ILE A 2 -13.08 57.64 -35.10
C ILE A 2 -12.43 56.36 -35.68
N GLU A 3 -11.93 55.57 -34.71
CA GLU A 3 -11.80 54.10 -34.54
C GLU A 3 -12.52 53.22 -35.59
N TRP A 4 -12.08 51.99 -35.89
CA TRP A 4 -12.39 50.79 -35.08
C TRP A 4 -11.28 49.73 -35.08
N ALA A 5 -11.04 49.22 -33.88
CA ALA A 5 -10.14 48.15 -33.51
C ALA A 5 -10.44 46.80 -34.20
N ARG A 6 -9.39 46.13 -34.65
CA ARG A 6 -9.41 44.67 -34.86
C ARG A 6 -8.62 44.02 -33.75
N TRP A 7 -9.38 43.43 -32.82
CA TRP A 7 -8.91 42.56 -31.77
C TRP A 7 -8.18 41.34 -32.37
N MET A 8 -6.91 41.18 -32.01
CA MET A 8 -6.26 39.87 -32.06
C MET A 8 -6.78 39.06 -30.88
N VAL A 9 -7.62 38.07 -31.15
CA VAL A 9 -7.94 37.02 -30.17
C VAL A 9 -6.69 36.16 -30.04
N LEU A 10 -5.87 36.46 -29.03
CA LEU A 10 -4.90 35.51 -28.48
C LEU A 10 -5.70 34.39 -27.82
N GLY A 11 -5.87 33.28 -28.54
CA GLY A 11 -6.38 32.05 -27.95
C GLY A 11 -5.39 31.55 -26.90
N LEU A 12 -5.71 31.76 -25.62
CA LEU A 12 -5.09 31.00 -24.55
C LEU A 12 -5.58 29.55 -24.67
N SER A 13 -4.75 28.70 -25.27
CA SER A 13 -4.91 27.26 -25.18
C SER A 13 -4.59 26.85 -23.73
N VAL A 14 -5.62 26.80 -22.89
CA VAL A 14 -5.56 26.11 -21.60
C VAL A 14 -5.46 24.62 -21.92
N VAL A 15 -4.23 24.08 -21.87
CA VAL A 15 -4.03 22.63 -21.88
C VAL A 15 -4.50 22.14 -20.51
N ALA A 16 -5.78 21.79 -20.40
CA ALA A 16 -6.28 21.04 -19.26
C ALA A 16 -5.61 19.66 -19.31
N SER A 17 -4.64 19.43 -18.44
CA SER A 17 -4.12 18.09 -18.15
C SER A 17 -5.23 17.29 -17.48
N VAL A 18 -6.09 16.68 -18.27
CA VAL A 18 -7.08 15.72 -17.79
C VAL A 18 -6.28 14.49 -17.35
N ALA A 19 -6.06 14.35 -16.04
CA ALA A 19 -5.57 13.11 -15.49
C ALA A 19 -6.62 12.03 -15.81
N THR A 20 -6.28 11.13 -16.73
CA THR A 20 -7.12 9.98 -17.05
C THR A 20 -7.19 9.08 -15.81
N PRO A 21 -8.39 8.73 -15.33
CA PRO A 21 -8.51 7.75 -14.26
C PRO A 21 -7.91 6.42 -14.76
N ALA A 22 -7.01 5.84 -13.95
CA ALA A 22 -6.28 4.62 -14.25
C ALA A 22 -7.21 3.38 -14.21
N ILE A 23 -8.17 3.30 -15.14
CA ILE A 23 -9.24 2.28 -15.15
C ILE A 23 -9.02 1.22 -16.25
N ASN A 24 -7.99 1.33 -17.09
CA ASN A 24 -7.72 0.36 -18.15
C ASN A 24 -6.29 -0.20 -18.12
N GLU A 25 -5.78 -0.61 -16.95
CA GLU A 25 -4.71 -1.63 -16.96
C GLU A 25 -5.35 -3.00 -17.25
N ILE A 26 -5.53 -3.27 -18.55
CA ILE A 26 -5.72 -4.63 -19.06
C ILE A 26 -4.58 -5.46 -18.50
N ARG A 27 -4.90 -6.57 -17.81
CA ARG A 27 -3.91 -7.52 -17.27
C ARG A 27 -2.76 -7.67 -18.27
N PRO A 28 -1.53 -7.21 -17.96
CA PRO A 28 -0.40 -7.70 -18.73
C PRO A 28 -0.43 -9.21 -18.58
N ASN A 29 -0.45 -9.94 -19.71
CA ASN A 29 -0.31 -11.40 -19.76
C ASN A 29 1.07 -11.76 -19.20
N LYS A 30 1.24 -11.70 -17.88
CA LYS A 30 2.42 -12.18 -17.18
C LYS A 30 2.24 -13.70 -17.04
N PRO A 31 3.24 -14.51 -17.45
CA PRO A 31 3.16 -15.95 -17.30
C PRO A 31 2.87 -16.29 -15.84
N ASN A 32 1.98 -17.26 -15.64
CA ASN A 32 1.56 -17.77 -14.34
C ASN A 32 2.82 -18.19 -13.56
N LYS A 33 3.31 -17.32 -12.66
CA LYS A 33 4.53 -17.59 -11.87
C LYS A 33 4.20 -18.75 -10.92
N PRO A 34 4.79 -19.95 -11.08
CA PRO A 34 4.50 -21.07 -10.20
C PRO A 34 4.90 -20.73 -8.75
N GLY A 35 4.07 -21.13 -7.78
CA GLY A 35 4.34 -21.11 -6.34
C GLY A 35 5.18 -19.93 -5.84
N ARG A 36 4.60 -18.73 -5.77
CA ARG A 36 5.30 -17.57 -5.19
C ARG A 36 5.24 -17.65 -3.66
N PHE A 37 6.39 -17.83 -3.02
CA PHE A 37 6.53 -17.92 -1.57
C PHE A 37 7.14 -16.63 -0.99
N LEU A 38 7.05 -16.49 0.34
CA LEU A 38 7.73 -15.42 1.05
C LEU A 38 9.24 -15.61 0.99
N SER A 39 9.97 -14.56 0.63
CA SER A 39 11.43 -14.54 0.66
C SER A 39 11.95 -14.62 2.10
N LEU A 40 13.08 -15.32 2.26
CA LEU A 40 13.89 -15.26 3.47
C LEU A 40 14.72 -13.96 3.47
N PRO A 41 15.08 -13.44 4.66
CA PRO A 41 15.97 -12.29 4.76
C PRO A 41 17.37 -12.61 4.21
N VAL A 42 18.01 -11.60 3.61
CA VAL A 42 19.38 -11.71 3.09
C VAL A 42 20.30 -10.98 4.07
N PRO A 43 21.19 -11.68 4.80
CA PRO A 43 21.96 -11.10 5.91
C PRO A 43 22.69 -9.80 5.55
N GLN A 44 23.36 -9.77 4.39
CA GLN A 44 24.08 -8.58 3.92
C GLN A 44 23.14 -7.40 3.65
N LYS A 45 21.95 -7.65 3.11
CA LYS A 45 20.94 -6.60 2.90
C LYS A 45 20.39 -6.12 4.24
N CYS A 46 20.14 -7.00 5.20
CA CYS A 46 19.69 -6.62 6.54
C CYS A 46 20.67 -5.66 7.25
N SER A 47 21.98 -5.94 7.16
CA SER A 47 23.02 -5.05 7.69
C SER A 47 23.10 -3.69 6.98
N GLN A 48 22.77 -3.66 5.69
CA GLN A 48 22.83 -2.46 4.84
C GLN A 48 21.44 -1.86 4.60
N ARG A 49 20.44 -2.24 5.40
CA ARG A 49 19.06 -1.86 5.11
C ARG A 49 18.89 -0.34 5.18
N PRO A 50 18.08 0.25 4.28
CA PRO A 50 17.78 1.67 4.33
C PRO A 50 17.02 2.02 5.62
N LYS A 51 17.47 3.08 6.30
CA LYS A 51 16.89 3.60 7.54
C LYS A 51 16.55 5.08 7.33
N GLU A 52 15.52 5.32 6.53
CA GLU A 52 15.21 6.67 6.02
C GLU A 52 14.48 7.52 7.08
N PHE A 53 13.53 6.91 7.79
CA PHE A 53 12.84 7.52 8.92
C PHE A 53 12.63 6.51 10.04
N PHE A 54 12.39 7.01 11.25
CA PHE A 54 12.33 6.21 12.48
C PHE A 54 11.11 6.57 13.31
N TYR A 55 10.40 5.54 13.77
CA TYR A 55 9.26 5.71 14.67
C TYR A 55 9.19 4.50 15.62
N ARG A 56 9.04 4.78 16.93
CA ARG A 56 8.84 3.79 18.00
C ARG A 56 9.77 2.56 18.01
N GLY A 57 11.02 2.71 17.60
CA GLY A 57 11.99 1.59 17.59
C GLY A 57 12.20 0.97 16.23
N HIS A 58 11.36 1.30 15.25
CA HIS A 58 11.43 0.75 13.89
C HIS A 58 11.98 1.77 12.91
N ASN A 59 12.85 1.30 12.02
CA ASN A 59 13.24 2.04 10.83
C ASN A 59 12.29 1.74 9.68
N TYR A 60 12.18 2.68 8.76
CA TYR A 60 11.33 2.59 7.59
C TYR A 60 12.05 3.15 6.38
N PHE A 61 11.59 2.75 5.19
CA PHE A 61 11.97 3.42 3.94
C PHE A 61 10.84 3.38 2.91
N TYR A 62 10.82 4.39 2.04
CA TYR A 62 9.95 4.40 0.87
C TYR A 62 10.72 3.96 -0.39
N SER A 63 10.16 3.01 -1.15
CA SER A 63 10.81 2.46 -2.34
C SER A 63 11.16 3.56 -3.36
N GLY A 64 10.33 4.60 -3.51
CA GLY A 64 10.56 5.68 -4.46
C GLY A 64 11.83 6.52 -4.20
N HIS A 65 12.32 6.54 -2.96
CA HIS A 65 13.55 7.27 -2.61
C HIS A 65 14.82 6.52 -2.95
N LEU A 66 14.73 5.19 -3.10
CA LEU A 66 15.88 4.35 -3.39
C LEU A 66 16.15 4.29 -4.90
N PRO A 67 17.38 4.60 -5.38
CA PRO A 67 17.68 4.64 -6.81
C PRO A 67 17.28 3.36 -7.57
N GLN A 68 17.45 2.19 -6.95
CA GLN A 68 17.12 0.90 -7.55
C GLN A 68 15.61 0.61 -7.67
N TYR A 69 14.75 1.34 -6.93
CA TYR A 69 13.30 1.12 -6.93
C TYR A 69 12.48 2.36 -7.30
N ARG A 70 13.12 3.50 -7.59
CA ARG A 70 12.46 4.79 -7.84
C ARG A 70 11.32 4.74 -8.86
N ASN A 71 11.51 3.95 -9.92
CA ASN A 71 10.53 3.78 -10.99
C ASN A 71 9.93 2.37 -11.03
N THR A 72 10.10 1.62 -9.94
CA THR A 72 9.64 0.24 -9.83
C THR A 72 8.32 0.20 -9.09
N LYS A 73 7.33 -0.42 -9.72
CA LYS A 73 6.05 -0.79 -9.11
C LYS A 73 5.94 -2.31 -9.12
N LEU A 74 5.42 -2.88 -8.05
CA LEU A 74 5.34 -4.32 -7.88
C LEU A 74 3.97 -4.72 -7.38
N ASP A 75 3.57 -5.95 -7.70
CA ASP A 75 2.47 -6.58 -7.02
C ASP A 75 2.77 -6.75 -5.52
N TRP A 76 1.73 -6.97 -4.72
CA TRP A 76 1.82 -6.93 -3.26
C TRP A 76 2.85 -7.93 -2.69
N LEU A 77 2.92 -9.13 -3.25
CA LEU A 77 3.85 -10.16 -2.75
C LEU A 77 5.30 -9.88 -3.16
N ASP A 78 5.54 -9.35 -4.37
CA ASP A 78 6.91 -8.99 -4.80
C ASP A 78 7.41 -7.78 -3.99
N ALA A 79 6.56 -6.78 -3.73
CA ALA A 79 6.86 -5.67 -2.83
C ALA A 79 7.21 -6.15 -1.41
N ARG A 80 6.37 -7.05 -0.86
CA ARG A 80 6.61 -7.66 0.44
C ARG A 80 7.93 -8.42 0.51
N ASN A 81 8.23 -9.23 -0.51
CA ASN A 81 9.47 -10.00 -0.57
C ASN A 81 10.71 -9.11 -0.59
N ILE A 82 10.67 -7.97 -1.28
CA ILE A 82 11.78 -7.01 -1.23
C ILE A 82 12.00 -6.51 0.19
N CYS A 83 10.96 -6.09 0.92
CA CYS A 83 11.12 -5.67 2.32
C CYS A 83 11.74 -6.78 3.17
N ARG A 84 11.26 -8.02 3.00
CA ARG A 84 11.75 -9.19 3.76
C ARG A 84 13.21 -9.48 3.56
N GLU A 85 13.74 -9.30 2.35
CA GLU A 85 15.17 -9.44 2.08
C GLU A 85 16.04 -8.47 2.92
N TYR A 86 15.49 -7.33 3.34
CA TYR A 86 16.14 -6.33 4.18
C TYR A 86 15.90 -6.51 5.69
N CYS A 87 15.34 -7.65 6.13
CA CYS A 87 14.85 -7.84 7.51
C CYS A 87 13.76 -6.83 7.92
N MET A 88 13.01 -6.38 6.92
CA MET A 88 11.85 -5.52 7.07
C MET A 88 10.62 -6.29 6.57
N ASP A 89 9.43 -5.75 6.67
CA ASP A 89 8.25 -6.23 5.95
C ASP A 89 7.48 -5.01 5.44
N LEU A 90 6.36 -5.18 4.74
CA LEU A 90 5.53 -4.01 4.38
C LEU A 90 5.06 -3.30 5.66
N VAL A 91 4.87 -1.99 5.57
CA VAL A 91 4.44 -1.19 6.74
C VAL A 91 3.09 -1.63 7.29
N SER A 92 2.98 -1.67 8.62
CA SER A 92 1.75 -1.89 9.37
C SER A 92 1.36 -0.60 10.09
N MET A 93 0.17 -0.06 9.80
CA MET A 93 -0.28 1.20 10.41
C MET A 93 -1.15 0.88 11.63
N GLU A 94 -0.51 0.44 12.72
CA GLU A 94 -1.19 -0.01 13.94
C GLU A 94 -1.65 1.16 14.82
N THR A 95 -0.98 2.30 14.72
CA THR A 95 -1.31 3.54 15.41
C THR A 95 -1.72 4.66 14.46
N GLN A 96 -2.48 5.63 14.97
CA GLN A 96 -2.90 6.80 14.18
C GLN A 96 -1.69 7.63 13.74
N GLU A 97 -0.64 7.69 14.56
CA GLU A 97 0.60 8.38 14.22
C GLU A 97 1.33 7.72 13.05
N GLU A 98 1.41 6.39 12.99
CA GLU A 98 1.96 5.66 11.85
C GLU A 98 1.15 5.93 10.59
N ASN A 99 -0.19 5.86 10.68
CA ASN A 99 -1.04 6.19 9.54
C ASN A 99 -0.78 7.62 9.03
N ASN A 100 -0.72 8.59 9.95
CA ASN A 100 -0.47 9.99 9.60
C ASN A 100 0.93 10.19 9.01
N MET A 101 1.94 9.45 9.49
CA MET A 101 3.29 9.46 8.93
C MET A 101 3.27 9.00 7.48
N ILE A 102 2.57 7.90 7.19
CA ILE A 102 2.42 7.37 5.83
C ILE A 102 1.61 8.32 4.93
N PHE A 103 0.54 8.92 5.43
CA PHE A 103 -0.25 9.90 4.68
C PHE A 103 0.58 11.15 4.32
N ARG A 104 1.41 11.65 5.25
CA ARG A 104 2.32 12.77 4.98
C ARG A 104 3.37 12.39 3.95
N LEU A 105 3.92 11.18 4.02
CA LEU A 105 4.88 10.68 3.04
C LEU A 105 4.28 10.68 1.63
N ILE A 106 3.06 10.16 1.48
CA ILE A 106 2.31 10.17 0.22
C ILE A 106 2.11 11.59 -0.29
N GLN A 107 1.65 12.50 0.58
CA GLN A 107 1.38 13.88 0.23
C GLN A 107 2.64 14.65 -0.18
N GLN A 108 3.73 14.51 0.58
CA GLN A 108 5.00 15.22 0.33
C GLN A 108 5.69 14.76 -0.95
N ASN A 109 5.49 13.50 -1.34
CA ASN A 109 6.12 12.91 -2.51
C ASN A 109 5.18 12.80 -3.71
N ASP A 110 3.98 13.39 -3.62
CA ASP A 110 2.93 13.33 -4.65
C ASP A 110 2.71 11.91 -5.20
N VAL A 111 2.65 10.93 -4.28
CA VAL A 111 2.53 9.52 -4.64
C VAL A 111 1.05 9.20 -4.82
N PRO A 112 0.63 8.57 -5.93
CA PRO A 112 -0.80 8.29 -6.15
C PRO A 112 -1.32 7.15 -5.27
N TYR A 113 -0.45 6.23 -4.86
CA TYR A 113 -0.80 5.06 -4.06
C TYR A 113 0.44 4.32 -3.56
N ILE A 114 0.32 3.61 -2.44
CA ILE A 114 1.37 2.72 -1.93
C ILE A 114 0.80 1.42 -1.38
N TRP A 115 1.60 0.35 -1.43
CA TRP A 115 1.31 -0.88 -0.71
C TRP A 115 1.62 -0.77 0.78
N THR A 116 0.83 -1.50 1.57
CA THR A 116 0.99 -1.72 3.02
C THR A 116 0.90 -3.22 3.31
N SER A 117 1.14 -3.65 4.55
CA SER A 117 1.04 -5.07 4.92
C SER A 117 -0.38 -5.58 5.13
N GLY A 118 -1.40 -4.71 5.01
CA GLY A 118 -2.79 -5.07 5.26
C GLY A 118 -3.26 -6.14 4.29
N ARG A 119 -3.82 -7.23 4.84
CA ARG A 119 -4.23 -8.42 4.09
C ARG A 119 -5.54 -8.95 4.66
N LEU A 120 -6.44 -9.36 3.78
CA LEU A 120 -7.66 -10.08 4.15
C LEU A 120 -7.35 -11.57 4.44
N CYS A 121 -7.94 -12.16 5.50
CA CYS A 121 -7.80 -13.59 5.78
C CYS A 121 -8.72 -14.44 4.87
N ASP A 122 -8.42 -14.48 3.57
CA ASP A 122 -9.16 -15.22 2.54
C ASP A 122 -8.36 -16.35 1.87
N PHE A 123 -7.26 -16.76 2.50
CA PHE A 123 -6.37 -17.81 2.02
C PHE A 123 -6.40 -19.05 2.92
N LYS A 124 -5.67 -20.09 2.51
CA LYS A 124 -5.58 -21.37 3.22
C LYS A 124 -5.09 -21.18 4.66
N GLY A 125 -5.85 -21.68 5.63
CA GLY A 125 -5.62 -21.51 7.06
C GLY A 125 -6.62 -20.57 7.75
N CYS A 126 -7.43 -19.83 6.99
CA CYS A 126 -8.47 -18.93 7.51
C CYS A 126 -9.87 -19.57 7.58
N GLU A 127 -10.08 -20.78 7.07
CA GLU A 127 -11.41 -21.33 6.75
C GLU A 127 -12.32 -21.53 7.97
N ASN A 128 -11.77 -21.82 9.15
CA ASN A 128 -12.54 -22.12 10.36
C ASN A 128 -12.56 -20.98 11.39
N ARG A 129 -12.11 -19.78 10.99
CA ARG A 129 -12.00 -18.62 11.87
C ARG A 129 -13.31 -17.83 11.91
N ARG A 130 -14.29 -18.34 12.67
CA ARG A 130 -15.61 -17.68 12.84
C ARG A 130 -15.53 -16.26 13.40
N ASP A 131 -14.48 -15.95 14.15
CA ASP A 131 -14.21 -14.61 14.68
C ASP A 131 -13.78 -13.59 13.60
N LEU A 132 -13.52 -14.06 12.37
CA LEU A 132 -13.19 -13.25 11.21
C LEU A 132 -14.38 -13.08 10.25
N GLU A 133 -15.55 -13.61 10.58
CA GLU A 133 -16.74 -13.54 9.71
C GLU A 133 -17.72 -12.44 10.11
N PRO A 134 -18.27 -11.65 9.16
CA PRO A 134 -17.94 -11.65 7.74
C PRO A 134 -16.52 -11.10 7.46
N LYS A 135 -15.80 -11.73 6.54
CA LYS A 135 -14.39 -11.39 6.20
C LYS A 135 -14.17 -9.93 5.87
N SER A 136 -15.06 -9.31 5.09
CA SER A 136 -14.95 -7.89 4.73
C SER A 136 -14.96 -6.95 5.94
N LEU A 137 -15.51 -7.40 7.08
CA LEU A 137 -15.61 -6.61 8.30
C LEU A 137 -14.52 -6.95 9.31
N PHE A 138 -14.33 -8.25 9.61
CA PHE A 138 -13.46 -8.70 10.71
C PHE A 138 -12.19 -9.42 10.26
N GLY A 139 -12.04 -9.67 8.96
CA GLY A 139 -10.99 -10.53 8.40
C GLY A 139 -9.67 -9.85 8.09
N TRP A 140 -9.57 -8.53 8.25
CA TRP A 140 -8.35 -7.77 7.94
C TRP A 140 -7.33 -7.82 9.09
N PHE A 141 -6.06 -7.96 8.71
CA PHE A 141 -4.95 -7.99 9.64
C PHE A 141 -3.67 -7.44 8.97
N TRP A 142 -2.73 -6.98 9.79
CA TRP A 142 -1.39 -6.60 9.33
C TRP A 142 -0.55 -7.86 9.17
N SER A 143 -0.25 -8.24 7.93
CA SER A 143 0.42 -9.52 7.65
C SER A 143 1.90 -9.56 8.06
N ALA A 144 2.51 -8.40 8.29
CA ALA A 144 3.88 -8.26 8.77
C ALA A 144 3.99 -8.58 10.27
N THR A 145 3.07 -8.07 11.09
CA THR A 145 3.07 -8.22 12.56
C THR A 145 2.11 -9.29 13.07
N ARG A 146 1.17 -9.74 12.21
CA ARG A 146 0.07 -10.67 12.50
C ARG A 146 -0.99 -10.10 13.45
N VAL A 147 -1.05 -8.78 13.59
CA VAL A 147 -2.04 -8.09 14.42
C VAL A 147 -3.36 -7.95 13.66
N LYS A 148 -4.47 -8.38 14.29
CA LYS A 148 -5.83 -8.21 13.76
C LYS A 148 -6.20 -6.72 13.75
N MET A 149 -6.75 -6.24 12.64
CA MET A 149 -7.26 -4.87 12.54
C MET A 149 -8.61 -4.74 13.25
N ALA A 150 -8.95 -3.51 13.67
CA ALA A 150 -10.31 -3.22 14.11
C ALA A 150 -11.32 -3.49 12.97
N PRO A 151 -12.61 -3.73 13.30
CA PRO A 151 -13.62 -3.89 12.28
C PRO A 151 -13.61 -2.71 11.30
N THR A 152 -13.73 -2.99 10.00
CA THR A 152 -13.55 -1.97 8.94
C THR A 152 -14.55 -0.82 9.02
N ASN A 153 -15.68 -0.98 9.72
CA ASN A 153 -16.67 0.06 9.96
C ASN A 153 -16.52 0.78 11.33
N GLN A 154 -15.44 0.56 12.07
CA GLN A 154 -15.20 1.15 13.38
C GLN A 154 -13.91 1.99 13.39
N ILE A 155 -13.91 3.01 14.24
CA ILE A 155 -12.68 3.74 14.57
C ILE A 155 -11.85 2.84 15.49
N PRO A 156 -10.59 2.50 15.14
CA PRO A 156 -9.74 1.69 16.01
C PRO A 156 -9.51 2.35 17.37
N GLN A 157 -9.27 1.56 18.41
CA GLN A 157 -9.02 2.10 19.75
C GLN A 157 -7.80 3.04 19.75
N GLY A 158 -7.97 4.24 20.29
CA GLY A 158 -6.92 5.26 20.33
C GLY A 158 -6.82 6.11 19.06
N TRP A 159 -7.64 5.86 18.04
CA TRP A 159 -7.69 6.67 16.83
C TRP A 159 -8.81 7.72 16.90
N GLY A 160 -8.59 8.87 16.25
CA GLY A 160 -9.62 9.91 16.10
C GLY A 160 -10.56 9.73 14.90
N TYR A 161 -10.24 8.85 13.95
CA TYR A 161 -11.04 8.59 12.76
C TYR A 161 -10.80 7.18 12.20
N ASN A 162 -11.69 6.73 11.31
CA ASN A 162 -11.54 5.50 10.55
C ASN A 162 -10.89 5.83 9.19
N ALA A 163 -9.77 5.18 8.87
CA ALA A 163 -8.99 5.46 7.66
C ALA A 163 -9.52 4.76 6.39
N TRP A 164 -10.44 3.80 6.52
CA TRP A 164 -11.15 3.22 5.37
C TRP A 164 -11.98 4.28 4.66
N SER A 165 -11.83 4.38 3.34
CA SER A 165 -12.56 5.38 2.55
C SER A 165 -14.07 5.18 2.68
N GLN A 166 -14.81 6.28 2.62
CA GLN A 166 -16.28 6.28 2.57
C GLN A 166 -16.81 6.13 1.14
N SER A 167 -15.93 6.03 0.16
CA SER A 167 -16.23 5.86 -1.27
C SER A 167 -15.20 4.93 -1.92
N GLY A 168 -15.41 4.62 -3.19
CA GLY A 168 -14.54 3.74 -3.98
C GLY A 168 -15.08 3.61 -5.39
N HIS A 169 -14.68 2.55 -6.10
CA HIS A 169 -15.18 2.28 -7.45
C HIS A 169 -16.72 2.15 -7.46
N LYS A 170 -17.29 1.47 -6.46
CA LYS A 170 -18.74 1.30 -6.31
C LYS A 170 -19.46 2.50 -5.69
N LYS A 171 -18.74 3.57 -5.33
CA LYS A 171 -19.28 4.73 -4.58
C LYS A 171 -19.92 4.35 -3.25
N VAL A 172 -19.37 3.33 -2.59
CA VAL A 172 -19.76 2.87 -1.26
C VAL A 172 -18.51 2.81 -0.36
N PRO A 173 -18.67 2.73 0.98
CA PRO A 173 -17.53 2.61 1.88
C PRO A 173 -16.67 1.37 1.62
N GLN A 174 -15.36 1.53 1.79
CA GLN A 174 -14.37 0.46 1.69
C GLN A 174 -14.34 -0.40 2.96
N PRO A 175 -13.93 -1.68 2.87
CA PRO A 175 -13.59 -2.41 1.66
C PRO A 175 -14.84 -2.82 0.85
N ASP A 176 -14.84 -2.57 -0.46
CA ASP A 176 -16.01 -2.79 -1.33
C ASP A 176 -15.90 -3.99 -2.27
N ASN A 177 -14.71 -4.62 -2.36
CA ASN A 177 -14.41 -5.74 -3.23
C ASN A 177 -14.99 -5.53 -4.65
N ALA A 178 -14.84 -4.32 -5.18
CA ALA A 178 -15.30 -3.89 -6.49
C ALA A 178 -14.83 -4.80 -7.61
N GLU A 179 -13.55 -5.18 -7.62
CA GLU A 179 -12.98 -5.93 -8.73
C GLU A 179 -13.59 -7.33 -8.90
N PHE A 180 -14.11 -7.90 -7.82
CA PHE A 180 -14.76 -9.21 -7.87
C PHE A 180 -15.99 -9.23 -8.78
N ASP A 181 -16.72 -8.12 -8.86
CA ASP A 181 -17.88 -8.01 -9.76
C ASP A 181 -17.47 -7.80 -11.22
N ILE A 182 -16.25 -7.33 -11.47
CA ILE A 182 -15.72 -7.07 -12.80
C ILE A 182 -15.10 -8.33 -13.38
N ASN A 183 -14.20 -8.99 -12.63
CA ASN A 183 -13.38 -10.08 -13.17
C ASN A 183 -13.21 -11.27 -12.20
N ARG A 184 -13.99 -11.33 -11.11
CA ARG A 184 -13.93 -12.38 -10.08
C ARG A 184 -12.60 -12.45 -9.32
N THR A 185 -11.83 -11.36 -9.29
CA THR A 185 -10.64 -11.23 -8.44
C THR A 185 -11.03 -10.56 -7.13
N ASN A 186 -10.67 -11.18 -6.00
CA ASN A 186 -10.85 -10.53 -4.70
C ASN A 186 -9.83 -9.40 -4.50
N GLU A 187 -10.29 -8.31 -3.91
CA GLU A 187 -9.47 -7.20 -3.47
C GLU A 187 -8.94 -7.47 -2.06
N SER A 188 -7.98 -8.39 -1.99
CA SER A 188 -7.59 -8.95 -0.69
C SER A 188 -6.38 -8.26 -0.04
N CYS A 189 -5.89 -7.15 -0.61
CA CYS A 189 -4.72 -6.41 -0.14
C CYS A 189 -5.05 -4.94 0.13
N LEU A 190 -4.47 -4.35 1.18
CA LEU A 190 -4.72 -2.96 1.56
C LEU A 190 -3.69 -2.03 0.92
N SER A 191 -4.19 -1.01 0.21
CA SER A 191 -3.40 0.10 -0.30
C SER A 191 -3.90 1.41 0.28
N VAL A 192 -2.97 2.36 0.51
CA VAL A 192 -3.34 3.75 0.70
C VAL A 192 -3.38 4.41 -0.66
N LEU A 193 -4.52 4.99 -1.04
CA LEU A 193 -4.70 5.73 -2.29
C LEU A 193 -4.74 7.22 -2.00
N ASN A 194 -4.16 8.02 -2.89
CA ASN A 194 -4.17 9.47 -2.82
C ASN A 194 -5.22 10.04 -3.77
N ASN A 195 -6.43 10.26 -3.25
CA ASN A 195 -7.52 10.96 -3.90
C ASN A 195 -7.95 10.37 -5.27
N VAL A 196 -7.74 9.07 -5.48
CA VAL A 196 -8.07 8.38 -6.74
C VAL A 196 -9.57 8.43 -7.03
N TYR A 197 -10.42 8.44 -5.99
CA TYR A 197 -11.88 8.49 -6.11
C TYR A 197 -12.50 9.80 -5.61
N ASN A 198 -11.70 10.87 -5.56
CA ASN A 198 -12.09 12.18 -5.00
C ASN A 198 -12.54 12.09 -3.51
N ASP A 199 -11.82 11.28 -2.75
CA ASP A 199 -12.09 10.87 -1.37
C ASP A 199 -10.95 11.21 -0.40
N GLY A 200 -9.96 11.97 -0.86
CA GLY A 200 -8.75 12.30 -0.10
C GLY A 200 -7.77 11.12 -0.02
N ILE A 201 -6.84 11.17 0.94
CA ILE A 201 -5.92 10.05 1.20
C ILE A 201 -6.62 9.07 2.13
N ALA A 202 -6.84 7.84 1.69
CA ALA A 202 -7.62 6.84 2.43
C ALA A 202 -7.18 5.41 2.13
N TRP A 203 -7.59 4.47 2.98
CA TRP A 203 -7.39 3.03 2.77
C TRP A 203 -8.44 2.48 1.83
N HIS A 204 -7.99 1.63 0.91
CA HIS A 204 -8.81 0.89 -0.04
C HIS A 204 -8.37 -0.56 -0.06
N ASP A 205 -9.34 -1.46 -0.27
CA ASP A 205 -9.02 -2.81 -0.68
C ASP A 205 -8.72 -2.82 -2.18
N VAL A 206 -7.68 -3.54 -2.56
CA VAL A 206 -7.19 -3.57 -3.94
C VAL A 206 -6.76 -4.99 -4.28
N ALA A 207 -7.00 -5.43 -5.52
CA ALA A 207 -6.52 -6.72 -5.98
C ALA A 207 -4.98 -6.78 -5.88
N CYS A 208 -4.47 -7.83 -5.26
CA CYS A 208 -3.06 -7.95 -4.87
C CYS A 208 -2.07 -7.95 -6.06
N TYR A 209 -2.54 -8.11 -7.29
CA TYR A 209 -1.70 -8.11 -8.49
C TYR A 209 -1.35 -6.71 -8.99
N HIS A 210 -2.08 -5.66 -8.56
CA HIS A 210 -1.83 -4.29 -9.02
C HIS A 210 -0.42 -3.84 -8.62
N GLU A 211 0.24 -3.09 -9.50
CA GLU A 211 1.62 -2.69 -9.28
C GLU A 211 1.68 -1.32 -8.61
N LYS A 212 2.32 -1.26 -7.43
CA LYS A 212 2.46 -0.02 -6.66
C LYS A 212 3.88 0.11 -6.09
N PRO A 213 4.35 1.33 -5.81
CA PRO A 213 5.47 1.52 -4.90
C PRO A 213 5.05 1.11 -3.47
N PHE A 214 6.01 0.98 -2.57
CA PHE A 214 5.78 0.38 -1.26
C PHE A 214 6.63 1.04 -0.17
N VAL A 215 6.19 0.89 1.07
CA VAL A 215 6.94 1.31 2.26
C VAL A 215 7.27 0.07 3.07
N CYS A 216 8.54 -0.05 3.44
CA CYS A 216 9.02 -1.11 4.32
C CYS A 216 9.20 -0.60 5.74
N GLU A 217 9.04 -1.49 6.71
CA GLU A 217 9.18 -1.28 8.15
C GLU A 217 10.02 -2.41 8.77
N ASP A 218 10.91 -2.10 9.72
CA ASP A 218 11.71 -3.09 10.44
C ASP A 218 10.84 -4.25 10.99
N SER A 219 11.29 -5.48 10.76
CA SER A 219 10.63 -6.67 11.29
C SER A 219 11.50 -7.30 12.36
N GLU A 220 11.10 -7.15 13.62
CA GLU A 220 11.81 -7.75 14.77
C GLU A 220 12.01 -9.25 14.60
N GLU A 221 11.02 -9.96 14.05
CA GLU A 221 11.11 -11.39 13.78
C GLU A 221 12.27 -11.71 12.81
N LEU A 222 12.39 -10.95 11.72
CA LEU A 222 13.43 -11.19 10.71
C LEU A 222 14.81 -10.73 11.18
N LEU A 223 14.87 -9.60 11.91
CA LEU A 223 16.10 -9.12 12.54
C LEU A 223 16.64 -10.15 13.53
N ASN A 224 15.78 -10.68 14.42
CA ASN A 224 16.17 -11.71 15.39
C ASN A 224 16.56 -13.03 14.71
N TYR A 225 15.84 -13.43 13.66
CA TYR A 225 16.21 -14.59 12.86
C TYR A 225 17.61 -14.45 12.25
N VAL A 226 17.93 -13.30 11.63
CA VAL A 226 19.26 -13.09 11.04
C VAL A 226 20.35 -12.99 12.10
N ALA A 227 20.10 -12.27 13.21
CA ALA A 227 21.04 -12.16 14.33
C ALA A 227 21.40 -13.53 14.93
N SER A 228 20.42 -14.41 15.09
CA SER A 228 20.63 -15.75 15.67
C SER A 228 21.32 -16.73 14.72
N THR A 229 21.24 -16.51 13.40
CA THR A 229 21.78 -17.44 12.39
C THR A 229 23.09 -16.96 11.76
N ASN A 230 23.55 -15.74 12.06
CA ASN A 230 24.76 -15.14 11.49
C ASN A 230 25.61 -14.51 12.60
N ALA A 231 26.56 -15.29 13.15
CA ALA A 231 27.41 -14.81 14.23
C ALA A 231 28.23 -13.56 13.83
N GLY A 232 28.21 -12.54 14.69
CA GLY A 232 28.97 -11.30 14.50
C GLY A 232 28.37 -10.28 13.53
N ILE A 233 27.19 -10.57 12.95
CA ILE A 233 26.49 -9.62 12.07
C ILE A 233 26.10 -8.34 12.84
N GLN A 234 26.17 -7.21 12.15
CA GLN A 234 25.70 -5.91 12.65
C GLN A 234 24.40 -5.56 11.94
N LEU A 235 23.36 -5.21 12.69
CA LEU A 235 22.02 -4.86 12.20
C LEU A 235 21.65 -3.43 12.60
#